data_AF-F9N4W3-F1
#
_entry.id   AF-F9N4W3-F1
#
_cell.length_a   1.000
_cell.length_b   1.000
_cell.length_c   1.000
_cell.angle_alpha   90.00
_cell.angle_beta   90.00
_cell.angle_gamma   90.00
#
_symmetry.space_group_name_H-M   'P 1'
#
loop_
_entity.id
_entity.type
_entity.pdbx_description
1 polymer ?
#
loop_
_entity_poly.entity_id
_entity_poly.type
_entity_poly.pdbx_seq_one_letter_code
_entity_poly.pdbx_strand_id
1 'polypeptide(L)'
;MNDVSELLQNFLDYVDGRPPVDGLLQQMDEIVHVVKQSKEWRGEYMKLEMDRKKYWREGKEEGTLEAIIGMLREKLSVEMIARITNMSVEQVIRIGKEHALL
;
A
#
# COMPACT_ATOMS: atom_id res chain seq x y z
N MET A 1 -11.52 -30.43 -12.12
CA MET A 1 -10.13 -30.94 -12.24
C MET A 1 -9.31 -30.03 -11.36
N ASN A 2 -8.63 -30.54 -10.33
CA ASN A 2 -7.64 -29.76 -9.61
C ASN A 2 -6.33 -29.96 -10.36
N ASP A 3 -5.90 -28.95 -11.12
CA ASP A 3 -4.68 -29.00 -11.95
C ASP A 3 -3.39 -28.85 -11.11
N VAL A 4 -3.53 -28.91 -9.79
CA VAL A 4 -2.49 -28.68 -8.79
C VAL A 4 -2.27 -29.97 -8.02
N SER A 5 -1.01 -30.35 -7.82
CA SER A 5 -0.67 -31.52 -7.01
C SER A 5 -1.14 -31.35 -5.56
N GLU A 6 -1.47 -32.44 -4.89
CA GLU A 6 -1.94 -32.41 -3.50
C GLU A 6 -0.96 -31.69 -2.57
N LEU A 7 0.35 -31.95 -2.72
CA LEU A 7 1.39 -31.25 -1.96
C LEU A 7 1.36 -29.73 -2.16
N LEU A 8 1.21 -29.28 -3.41
CA LEU A 8 1.16 -27.85 -3.70
C LEU A 8 -0.15 -27.24 -3.21
N GLN A 9 -1.27 -27.95 -3.32
CA GLN A 9 -2.55 -27.50 -2.77
C GLN A 9 -2.46 -27.34 -1.25
N ASN A 10 -1.88 -28.32 -0.55
CA ASN A 10 -1.68 -28.27 0.90
C ASN A 10 -0.82 -27.07 1.32
N PHE A 11 0.26 -26.79 0.57
CA PHE A 11 1.10 -25.61 0.81
C PHE A 11 0.35 -24.30 0.58
N LEU A 12 -0.42 -24.19 -0.51
CA LEU A 12 -1.22 -22.98 -0.79
C LEU A 12 -2.29 -22.77 0.29
N ASP A 13 -2.96 -23.83 0.71
CA ASP A 13 -3.94 -23.81 1.81
C ASP A 13 -3.29 -23.32 3.12
N TYR A 14 -2.07 -23.78 3.43
CA TYR A 14 -1.31 -23.29 4.59
C TYR A 14 -0.95 -21.80 4.48
N VAL A 15 -0.50 -21.35 3.31
CA VAL A 15 -0.20 -19.93 3.05
C VAL A 15 -1.46 -19.07 3.18
N ASP A 16 -2.62 -19.60 2.81
CA ASP A 16 -3.94 -18.95 2.97
C ASP A 16 -4.45 -18.98 4.43
N GLY A 17 -3.69 -19.58 5.35
CA GLY A 17 -3.96 -19.57 6.79
C GLY A 17 -4.68 -20.79 7.33
N ARG A 18 -4.83 -21.87 6.53
CA ARG A 18 -5.31 -23.16 7.04
C ARG A 18 -4.21 -23.86 7.86
N PRO A 19 -4.58 -24.72 8.82
CA PRO A 19 -3.59 -25.48 9.60
C PRO A 19 -2.77 -26.42 8.71
N PRO A 20 -1.52 -26.74 9.09
CA PRO A 20 -0.67 -27.66 8.34
C PRO A 20 -1.26 -29.07 8.34
N VAL A 21 -1.42 -29.65 7.15
CA VAL A 21 -2.08 -30.96 6.96
C VAL A 21 -1.13 -32.13 6.82
N ASP A 22 0.14 -31.87 6.48
CA ASP A 22 1.17 -32.88 6.30
C ASP A 22 2.42 -32.58 7.15
N GLY A 23 3.30 -33.59 7.26
CA GLY A 23 4.49 -33.52 8.12
C GLY A 23 5.48 -32.43 7.71
N LEU A 24 5.60 -32.12 6.42
CA LEU A 24 6.48 -31.04 5.96
C LEU A 24 5.91 -29.69 6.41
N LEU A 25 4.60 -29.47 6.23
CA LEU A 25 3.95 -28.23 6.66
C LEU A 25 3.96 -28.06 8.18
N GLN A 26 3.87 -29.14 8.96
CA GLN A 26 3.98 -29.08 10.41
C GLN A 26 5.37 -28.59 10.85
N GLN A 27 6.44 -29.12 10.23
CA GLN A 27 7.81 -28.67 10.49
C GLN A 27 8.00 -27.19 10.10
N MET A 28 7.42 -26.78 8.97
CA MET A 28 7.43 -25.38 8.55
C MET A 28 6.69 -24.49 9.57
N ASP A 29 5.54 -24.93 10.05
CA ASP A 29 4.72 -24.17 11.00
C ASP A 29 5.43 -23.96 12.34
N GLU A 30 6.15 -24.96 12.83
CA GLU A 30 7.00 -24.84 14.03
C GLU A 30 8.07 -23.75 13.87
N ILE A 31 8.77 -23.73 12.73
CA ILE A 31 9.78 -22.71 12.43
C ILE A 31 9.13 -21.33 12.32
N VAL A 32 8.01 -21.23 11.60
CA VAL A 32 7.24 -19.97 11.47
C VAL A 32 6.78 -19.48 12.83
N HIS A 33 6.33 -20.38 13.72
CA HIS A 33 5.94 -20.05 15.08
C HIS A 33 7.09 -19.40 15.85
N VAL A 34 8.28 -20.00 15.82
CA VAL A 34 9.49 -19.46 16.47
C VAL A 34 9.84 -18.08 15.90
N VAL A 35 9.88 -17.95 14.58
CA VAL A 35 10.19 -16.67 13.90
C VAL A 35 9.19 -15.59 14.25
N LYS A 36 7.88 -15.90 14.31
CA LYS A 36 6.84 -14.95 14.71
C LYS A 36 7.02 -14.43 16.14
N GLN A 37 7.64 -15.20 17.04
CA GLN A 37 7.90 -14.73 18.40
C GLN A 37 9.11 -13.78 18.49
N SER A 38 10.04 -13.85 17.52
CA SER A 38 11.24 -13.00 17.48
C SER A 38 10.88 -11.51 17.52
N LYS A 39 11.30 -10.84 18.60
CA LYS A 39 11.06 -9.40 18.79
C LYS A 39 11.79 -8.56 17.74
N GLU A 40 13.00 -8.98 17.38
CA GLU A 40 13.84 -8.30 16.40
C GLU A 40 13.19 -8.33 15.01
N TRP A 41 12.85 -9.53 14.52
CA TRP A 41 12.24 -9.69 13.19
C TRP A 41 10.86 -9.03 13.10
N ARG A 42 10.05 -9.09 14.17
CA ARG A 42 8.80 -8.33 14.23
C ARG A 42 9.04 -6.82 14.18
N GLY A 43 10.09 -6.33 14.82
CA GLY A 43 10.48 -4.93 14.79
C GLY A 43 10.89 -4.48 13.38
N GLU A 44 11.73 -5.26 12.70
CA GLU A 44 12.16 -4.99 11.34
C GLU A 44 11.01 -5.01 10.34
N TYR A 45 10.15 -6.04 10.42
CA TYR A 45 8.96 -6.13 9.57
C TYR A 45 8.02 -4.94 9.78
N MET A 46 7.77 -4.56 11.04
CA MET A 46 6.92 -3.41 11.35
C MET A 46 7.51 -2.12 10.77
N LYS A 47 8.82 -1.92 10.88
CA LYS A 47 9.50 -0.75 10.31
C LYS A 47 9.33 -0.70 8.79
N LEU A 48 9.59 -1.82 8.10
CA LEU A 48 9.40 -1.94 6.66
C LEU A 48 7.95 -1.64 6.24
N GLU A 49 6.97 -2.16 6.99
CA GLU A 49 5.56 -1.94 6.70
C GLU A 49 5.15 -0.47 6.91
N MET A 50 5.70 0.17 7.94
CA MET A 50 5.48 1.60 8.20
C MET A 50 6.10 2.46 7.11
N ASP A 51 7.33 2.17 6.69
CA ASP A 51 8.01 2.86 5.59
C ASP A 51 7.22 2.69 4.29
N ARG A 52 6.75 1.48 3.97
CA ARG A 52 5.89 1.23 2.80
C ARG A 52 4.62 2.07 2.83
N LYS A 53 3.91 2.11 3.96
CA LYS A 53 2.69 2.92 4.12
C LYS A 53 2.97 4.41 4.00
N LYS A 54 4.11 4.85 4.53
CA LYS A 54 4.58 6.24 4.41
C LYS A 54 4.79 6.60 2.94
N TYR A 55 5.63 5.85 2.22
CA TYR A 55 5.91 6.10 0.81
C TYR A 55 4.68 6.00 -0.08
N TRP A 56 3.76 5.07 0.20
CA TRP A 56 2.48 5.00 -0.51
C TRP A 56 1.64 6.26 -0.33
N ARG A 57 1.59 6.80 0.90
CA ARG A 57 0.85 8.04 1.18
C ARG A 57 1.50 9.24 0.52
N GLU A 58 2.82 9.36 0.67
CA GLU A 58 3.61 10.43 0.03
C GLU A 58 3.42 10.41 -1.49
N GLY A 59 3.58 9.25 -2.13
CA GLY A 59 3.37 9.13 -3.58
C GLY A 59 1.94 9.46 -4.04
N LYS A 60 0.92 9.14 -3.22
CA LYS A 60 -0.47 9.54 -3.52
C LYS A 60 -0.66 11.06 -3.40
N GLU A 61 -0.07 11.68 -2.39
CA GLU A 61 -0.12 13.13 -2.18
C GLU A 61 0.64 13.87 -3.28
N GLU A 62 1.86 13.42 -3.62
CA GLU A 62 2.66 13.95 -4.73
C GLU A 62 1.94 13.84 -6.08
N GLY A 63 1.40 12.66 -6.42
CA GLY A 63 0.66 12.47 -7.67
C GLY A 63 -0.60 13.33 -7.76
N THR A 64 -1.29 13.56 -6.63
CA THR A 64 -2.44 14.47 -6.59
C THR A 64 -2.01 15.93 -6.79
N LEU A 65 -0.90 16.34 -6.15
CA LEU A 65 -0.33 17.67 -6.30
C LEU A 65 0.10 17.94 -7.74
N GLU A 66 0.83 17.02 -8.37
CA GLU A 66 1.26 17.12 -9.77
C GLU A 66 0.06 17.23 -10.72
N ALA A 67 -0.99 16.44 -10.50
CA ALA A 67 -2.22 16.52 -11.30
C ALA A 67 -2.88 17.90 -11.19
N ILE A 68 -2.96 18.47 -9.98
CA ILE A 68 -3.53 19.81 -9.77
C ILE A 68 -2.68 20.87 -10.47
N ILE A 69 -1.36 20.80 -10.34
CA ILE A 69 -0.43 21.71 -11.02
C ILE A 69 -0.61 21.62 -12.53
N GLY A 70 -0.74 20.42 -13.09
CA GLY A 70 -1.03 20.21 -14.51
C GLY A 70 -2.35 20.85 -14.93
N MET A 71 -3.44 20.62 -14.18
CA MET A 71 -4.74 21.22 -14.46
C MET A 71 -4.72 22.76 -14.38
N LEU A 72 -4.00 23.34 -13.42
CA LEU A 72 -3.81 24.79 -13.30
C LEU A 72 -3.02 25.35 -14.49
N ARG A 73 -1.97 24.66 -14.95
CA ARG A 73 -1.21 25.05 -16.15
C ARG A 73 -2.06 25.03 -17.42
N GLU A 74 -2.98 24.07 -17.53
CA GLU A 74 -3.99 23.99 -18.58
C GLU A 74 -5.15 24.99 -18.40
N LYS A 75 -5.06 25.88 -17.40
CA LYS A 75 -6.02 26.96 -17.11
C LYS A 75 -7.44 26.47 -16.79
N LEU A 76 -7.59 25.28 -16.22
CA LEU A 76 -8.88 24.86 -15.65
C LEU A 76 -9.24 25.77 -14.47
N SER A 77 -10.54 26.05 -14.31
CA SER A 77 -11.04 26.84 -13.17
C SER A 77 -10.77 26.12 -11.84
N VAL A 78 -10.44 26.88 -10.81
CA VAL A 78 -10.18 26.36 -9.45
C VAL A 78 -11.34 25.51 -8.93
N GLU A 79 -12.58 25.91 -9.20
CA GLU A 79 -13.80 25.20 -8.78
C GLU A 79 -13.93 23.83 -9.44
N MET A 80 -13.59 23.74 -10.74
CA MET A 80 -13.57 22.48 -11.48
C MET A 80 -12.51 21.53 -10.91
N ILE A 81 -11.31 22.04 -10.65
CA ILE A 81 -10.21 21.25 -10.11
C ILE A 81 -10.58 20.71 -8.73
N ALA A 82 -11.07 21.58 -7.84
CA ALA A 82 -11.55 21.19 -6.50
C ALA A 82 -12.59 20.07 -6.56
N ARG A 83 -13.54 20.14 -7.51
CA ARG A 83 -14.55 19.10 -7.73
C ARG A 83 -13.96 17.79 -8.25
N ILE A 84 -13.02 17.83 -9.20
CA ILE A 84 -12.41 16.63 -9.80
C ILE A 84 -11.50 15.92 -8.80
N THR A 85 -10.73 16.67 -8.02
CA THR A 85 -9.76 16.11 -7.06
C THR A 85 -10.36 15.88 -5.67
N ASN A 86 -11.63 16.23 -5.46
CA ASN A 86 -12.31 16.17 -4.17
C ASN A 86 -11.55 16.93 -3.06
N MET A 87 -11.03 18.10 -3.41
CA MET A 87 -10.32 19.02 -2.50
C MET A 87 -11.12 20.30 -2.28
N SER A 88 -10.77 21.06 -1.24
CA SER A 88 -11.36 22.38 -1.04
C SER A 88 -10.81 23.39 -2.05
N VAL A 89 -11.62 24.38 -2.39
CA VAL A 89 -11.21 25.49 -3.27
C VAL A 89 -9.99 26.22 -2.68
N GLU A 90 -9.97 26.43 -1.37
CA GLU A 90 -8.86 27.07 -0.66
C GLU A 90 -7.55 26.28 -0.80
N GLN A 91 -7.61 24.95 -0.77
CA GLN A 91 -6.43 24.10 -0.95
C GLN A 91 -5.87 24.23 -2.37
N VAL A 92 -6.73 24.24 -3.39
CA VAL A 92 -6.31 24.42 -4.79
C VAL A 92 -5.71 25.81 -5.01
N ILE A 93 -6.31 26.86 -4.42
CA ILE A 93 -5.76 28.23 -4.47
C ILE A 93 -4.38 28.29 -3.83
N ARG A 94 -4.21 27.66 -2.66
CA ARG A 94 -2.93 27.63 -1.96
C ARG A 94 -1.86 26.94 -2.81
N ILE A 95 -2.16 25.79 -3.39
CA ILE A 95 -1.25 25.08 -4.31
C ILE A 95 -0.88 25.97 -5.50
N GLY A 96 -1.86 26.64 -6.12
CA GLY A 96 -1.61 27.54 -7.24
C GLY A 96 -0.70 28.72 -6.88
N LYS A 97 -0.90 29.34 -5.71
CA LYS A 97 -0.04 30.42 -5.21
C LYS A 97 1.37 29.95 -4.88
N GLU A 98 1.52 28.80 -4.20
CA GLU A 98 2.81 28.20 -3.87
C GLU A 98 3.65 27.91 -5.13
N HIS A 99 2.99 27.63 -6.27
CA HIS A 99 3.63 27.33 -7.54
C HIS A 99 3.56 28.48 -8.57
N ALA A 100 3.15 29.68 -8.16
CA ALA A 100 3.02 30.87 -9.00
C ALA A 100 2.14 30.67 -10.26
N LEU A 101 1.06 29.90 -10.14
CA LEU A 101 0.07 29.62 -11.19
C LEU A 101 -1.24 30.42 -11.03
N LEU A 102 -1.41 31.11 -9.89
CA LEU A 102 -2.53 31.98 -9.53
C LEU A 102 -2.00 33.17 -8.73
#